data_AF-A0A7Y2NGD1-F1
#
_entry.id   AF-A0A7Y2NGD1-F1
#
_cell.length_a   1.000
_cell.length_b   1.000
_cell.length_c   1.000
_cell.angle_alpha   90.00
_cell.angle_beta   90.00
_cell.angle_gamma   90.00
#
_symmetry.space_group_name_H-M   'P 1'
#
loop_
_entity.id
_entity.type
_entity.pdbx_description
1 polymer ?
#
loop_
_entity_poly.entity_id
_entity_poly.type
_entity_poly.pdbx_seq_one_letter_code
_entity_poly.pdbx_strand_id
1 'polypeptide(L)'
;MKIAMIGAGYVGLVSGVCLSDFGHTVVCVDNDPAKVARLNAGEVPIYEPGLQPLMARNVEAGRLSFSEDLTAAVAGADAVFIAVGTPTRRGDGHADLTYVFDAARQIAGALSGYAVVVVKSTVPVGTNARVAEIIAETNPEAEFDVASNPEFLREGAAIDDFIRPDRVVVGVASDRAADVMADVYRPLYLRDAPIVITDLASAELTKYAANAFLATKITFINEIAMLSERVGADIKEIARAIGLDG
;
A
#
# COMPACT_ATOMS: atom_id res chain seq x y z
N MET A 1 -6.93 3.94 16.57
CA MET A 1 -5.48 3.70 16.42
C MET A 1 -4.85 4.93 15.79
N LYS A 2 -3.62 5.23 16.17
CA LYS A 2 -2.76 6.21 15.51
C LYS A 2 -1.96 5.50 14.42
N ILE A 3 -2.04 6.00 13.20
CA ILE A 3 -1.33 5.45 12.03
C ILE A 3 -0.45 6.54 11.43
N ALA A 4 0.82 6.24 11.21
CA ALA A 4 1.70 7.06 10.40
C ALA A 4 1.78 6.47 8.98
N MET A 5 1.64 7.30 7.95
CA MET A 5 1.70 6.91 6.55
C MET A 5 2.87 7.62 5.87
N ILE A 6 3.98 6.91 5.66
CA ILE A 6 5.21 7.45 5.10
C ILE A 6 5.17 7.37 3.57
N GLY A 7 5.08 8.55 2.94
CA GLY A 7 4.86 8.76 1.52
C GLY A 7 3.42 9.21 1.26
N ALA A 8 3.25 10.41 0.68
CA ALA A 8 1.96 10.95 0.24
C ALA A 8 1.82 10.94 -1.30
N GLY A 9 2.39 9.92 -1.95
CA GLY A 9 2.12 9.58 -3.34
C GLY A 9 0.74 8.96 -3.52
N TYR A 10 0.44 8.42 -4.70
CA TYR A 10 -0.87 7.83 -5.01
C TYR A 10 -1.35 6.80 -3.97
N VAL A 11 -0.55 5.76 -3.74
CA VAL A 11 -0.87 4.69 -2.80
C VAL A 11 -1.01 5.22 -1.37
N GLY A 12 -0.02 5.97 -0.90
CA GLY A 12 0.03 6.45 0.48
C GLY A 12 -1.09 7.45 0.79
N LEU A 13 -1.36 8.40 -0.11
CA LEU A 13 -2.41 9.40 0.08
C LEU A 13 -3.80 8.75 0.08
N VAL A 14 -4.12 7.90 -0.90
CA VAL A 14 -5.42 7.22 -0.94
C VAL A 14 -5.60 6.32 0.29
N SER A 15 -4.57 5.53 0.64
CA SER A 15 -4.63 4.65 1.81
C SER A 15 -4.79 5.45 3.10
N GLY A 16 -4.03 6.52 3.29
CA GLY A 16 -4.11 7.36 4.49
C GLY A 16 -5.48 8.04 4.64
N VAL A 17 -6.03 8.57 3.55
CA VAL A 17 -7.38 9.15 3.55
C VAL A 17 -8.43 8.07 3.88
N CYS A 18 -8.38 6.90 3.24
CA CYS A 18 -9.36 5.84 3.50
C CYS A 18 -9.26 5.26 4.93
N LEU A 19 -8.05 5.10 5.46
CA LEU A 19 -7.85 4.66 6.85
C LEU A 19 -8.33 5.72 7.85
N SER A 20 -8.18 7.01 7.55
CA SER A 20 -8.76 8.06 8.40
C SER A 20 -10.30 8.01 8.39
N ASP A 21 -10.87 7.58 7.26
CA ASP A 21 -12.31 7.39 7.10
C ASP A 21 -12.85 6.16 7.83
N PHE A 22 -12.00 5.15 8.02
CA PHE A 22 -12.25 4.01 8.90
C PHE A 22 -12.24 4.39 10.39
N GLY A 23 -11.95 5.64 10.72
CA GLY A 23 -11.99 6.18 12.08
C GLY A 23 -10.61 6.22 12.76
N HIS A 24 -9.53 5.85 12.07
CA HIS A 24 -8.18 5.97 12.61
C HIS A 24 -7.71 7.43 12.61
N THR A 25 -6.77 7.77 13.49
CA THR A 25 -6.04 9.03 13.44
C THR A 25 -4.82 8.81 12.57
N VAL A 26 -4.77 9.43 11.39
CA VAL A 26 -3.74 9.22 10.38
C VAL A 26 -2.91 10.48 10.19
N VAL A 27 -1.59 10.33 10.21
CA VAL A 27 -0.64 11.39 9.81
C VAL A 27 0.08 10.93 8.55
N CYS A 28 -0.17 11.60 7.43
CA CYS A 28 0.55 11.37 6.18
C CYS A 28 1.82 12.22 6.15
N VAL A 29 2.96 11.57 5.94
CA VAL A 29 4.28 12.21 5.93
C VAL A 29 4.86 12.18 4.53
N ASP A 30 5.41 13.30 4.07
CA ASP A 30 6.16 13.37 2.83
C ASP A 30 7.32 14.36 2.98
N ASN A 31 8.43 14.10 2.30
CA ASN A 31 9.62 14.95 2.37
C ASN A 31 9.59 16.12 1.37
N ASP A 32 8.56 16.19 0.52
CA ASP A 32 8.32 17.31 -0.38
C ASP A 32 7.49 18.40 0.34
N PRO A 33 8.12 19.52 0.78
CA PRO A 33 7.42 20.59 1.50
C PRO A 33 6.33 21.23 0.65
N ALA A 34 6.51 21.31 -0.67
CA ALA A 34 5.51 21.90 -1.56
C ALA A 34 4.27 20.99 -1.63
N LYS A 35 4.46 19.67 -1.65
CA LYS A 35 3.36 18.70 -1.60
C LYS A 35 2.61 18.78 -0.27
N VAL A 36 3.32 18.80 0.85
CA VAL A 36 2.71 18.91 2.19
C VAL A 36 1.94 20.22 2.34
N ALA A 37 2.49 21.35 1.88
CA ALA A 37 1.81 22.65 1.91
C ALA A 37 0.50 22.63 1.10
N ARG A 38 0.51 22.02 -0.09
CA ARG A 38 -0.69 21.87 -0.93
C ARG A 38 -1.76 21.00 -0.25
N LEU A 39 -1.36 19.87 0.31
CA LEU A 39 -2.29 18.98 1.04
C LEU A 39 -2.92 19.68 2.25
N ASN A 40 -2.12 20.44 3.01
CA ASN A 40 -2.62 21.26 4.13
C ASN A 40 -3.52 22.43 3.68
N ALA A 41 -3.37 22.90 2.45
CA ALA A 41 -4.29 23.86 1.81
C ALA A 41 -5.56 23.21 1.24
N GLY A 42 -5.73 21.89 1.37
CA GLY A 42 -6.87 21.14 0.84
C GLY A 42 -6.75 20.78 -0.64
N GLU A 43 -5.57 20.96 -1.25
CA GLU A 43 -5.29 20.63 -2.64
C GLU A 43 -4.72 19.21 -2.78
N VAL A 44 -5.41 18.35 -3.52
CA VAL A 44 -4.94 17.00 -3.81
C VAL A 44 -3.97 17.04 -5.01
N PRO A 45 -2.71 16.53 -4.88
CA PRO A 45 -1.70 16.60 -5.93
C PRO A 45 -1.84 15.53 -7.02
N ILE A 46 -2.85 14.68 -6.93
CA ILE A 46 -3.16 13.57 -7.85
C ILE A 46 -4.62 13.65 -8.31
N TYR A 47 -4.92 13.01 -9.44
CA TYR A 47 -6.30 12.81 -9.86
C TYR A 47 -6.82 11.46 -9.35
N GLU A 48 -7.79 11.50 -8.45
CA GLU A 48 -8.52 10.32 -8.00
C GLU A 48 -9.98 10.72 -7.71
N PRO A 49 -10.98 10.16 -8.41
CA PRO A 49 -12.37 10.54 -8.22
C PRO A 49 -12.82 10.39 -6.76
N GLY A 50 -13.34 11.47 -6.17
CA GLY A 50 -13.85 11.48 -4.79
C GLY A 50 -12.79 11.70 -3.70
N LEU A 51 -11.49 11.76 -4.02
CA LEU A 51 -10.44 11.86 -3.00
C LEU A 51 -10.45 13.19 -2.25
N GLN A 52 -10.59 14.32 -2.96
CA GLN A 52 -10.61 15.65 -2.36
C GLN A 52 -11.73 15.85 -1.33
N PRO A 53 -13.01 15.55 -1.62
CA PRO A 53 -14.06 15.69 -0.62
C PRO A 53 -13.88 14.70 0.56
N LEU A 54 -13.38 13.49 0.31
CA LEU A 54 -13.10 12.51 1.36
C LEU A 54 -11.96 12.95 2.29
N MET A 55 -10.91 13.53 1.72
CA MET A 55 -9.79 14.12 2.44
C MET A 55 -10.27 15.29 3.30
N ALA A 56 -11.00 16.25 2.71
CA ALA A 56 -11.50 17.43 3.41
C ALA A 56 -12.36 17.04 4.63
N ARG A 57 -13.26 16.06 4.49
CA ARG A 57 -14.08 15.53 5.58
C ARG A 57 -13.23 15.01 6.74
N ASN A 58 -12.17 14.26 6.45
CA ASN A 58 -11.36 13.63 7.50
C ASN A 58 -10.37 14.60 8.15
N VAL A 59 -9.92 15.63 7.41
CA VAL A 59 -9.18 16.77 7.99
C VAL A 59 -10.09 17.56 8.93
N GLU A 60 -11.30 17.92 8.50
CA GLU A 60 -12.29 18.64 9.32
C GLU A 60 -12.64 17.86 10.60
N ALA A 61 -12.76 16.53 10.49
CA ALA A 61 -13.03 15.67 11.62
C ALA A 61 -11.81 15.42 12.54
N GLY A 62 -10.65 16.02 12.26
CA GLY A 62 -9.43 15.88 13.07
C GLY A 62 -8.79 14.49 13.03
N ARG A 63 -9.13 13.67 12.02
CA ARG A 63 -8.62 12.30 11.86
C ARG A 63 -7.51 12.18 10.82
N LEU A 64 -7.31 13.19 9.99
CA LEU A 64 -6.26 13.22 8.97
C LEU A 64 -5.44 14.50 9.09
N SER A 65 -4.12 14.37 9.07
CA SER A 65 -3.20 15.51 8.96
C SER A 65 -1.99 15.19 8.07
N PHE A 66 -1.31 16.23 7.62
CA PHE A 66 -0.13 16.13 6.76
C PHE A 66 1.06 16.83 7.40
N SER A 67 2.24 16.20 7.35
CA SER A 67 3.44 16.70 8.02
C SER A 67 4.71 16.39 7.22
N GLU A 68 5.75 17.18 7.43
CA GLU A 68 7.12 16.84 7.03
C GLU A 68 7.87 16.12 8.17
N ASP A 69 7.38 16.24 9.41
CA ASP A 69 7.99 15.68 10.61
C ASP A 69 7.58 14.21 10.79
N LEU A 70 8.43 13.32 10.28
CA LEU A 70 8.31 11.87 10.47
C LEU A 70 8.38 11.47 11.95
N THR A 71 9.22 12.14 12.74
CA THR A 71 9.44 11.76 14.14
C THR A 71 8.16 11.97 14.96
N ALA A 72 7.53 13.13 14.82
CA ALA A 72 6.26 13.42 15.48
C ALA A 72 5.11 12.51 15.01
N ALA A 73 5.10 12.13 13.73
CA ALA A 73 4.10 11.23 13.16
C ALA A 73 4.23 9.81 13.74
N VAL A 74 5.46 9.28 13.79
CA VAL A 74 5.76 7.92 14.28
C VAL A 74 5.63 7.80 15.80
N ALA A 75 5.86 8.88 16.55
CA ALA A 75 5.86 8.83 18.01
C ALA A 75 4.51 8.33 18.58
N GLY A 76 4.50 7.18 19.25
CA GLY A 76 3.27 6.55 19.77
C GLY A 76 2.27 6.08 18.70
N ALA A 77 2.69 5.86 17.46
CA ALA A 77 1.86 5.24 16.44
C ALA A 77 1.71 3.73 16.69
N ASP A 78 0.51 3.18 16.51
CA ASP A 78 0.25 1.75 16.61
C ASP A 78 0.76 0.99 15.37
N ALA A 79 0.65 1.65 14.20
CA ALA A 79 1.13 1.15 12.91
C ALA A 79 1.79 2.26 12.08
N VAL A 80 2.89 1.92 11.40
CA VAL A 80 3.66 2.84 10.55
C VAL A 80 3.77 2.24 9.16
N PHE A 81 3.04 2.79 8.20
CA PHE A 81 3.02 2.32 6.82
C PHE A 81 4.15 2.95 6.00
N ILE A 82 4.92 2.15 5.29
CA ILE A 82 5.86 2.57 4.25
C ILE A 82 5.15 2.44 2.90
N ALA A 83 4.79 3.58 2.31
CA ALA A 83 4.09 3.69 1.03
C ALA A 83 4.82 4.60 0.04
N VAL A 84 6.16 4.62 0.12
CA VAL A 84 7.04 5.34 -0.79
C VAL A 84 7.17 4.60 -2.14
N GLY A 85 7.57 5.32 -3.18
CA GLY A 85 7.76 4.74 -4.51
C GLY A 85 8.93 3.75 -4.56
N THR A 86 8.78 2.72 -5.39
CA THR A 86 9.83 1.73 -5.72
C THR A 86 10.06 1.72 -7.24
N PRO A 87 10.54 2.85 -7.82
CA PRO A 87 10.72 2.95 -9.25
C PRO A 87 11.74 1.92 -9.75
N THR A 88 11.71 1.66 -11.06
CA THR A 88 12.73 0.84 -11.70
C THR A 88 14.08 1.57 -11.69
N ARG A 89 15.12 0.90 -11.18
CA ARG A 89 16.50 1.37 -11.21
C ARG A 89 16.98 1.48 -12.66
N ARG A 90 17.64 2.61 -12.96
CA ARG A 90 18.25 2.83 -14.27
C ARG A 90 19.39 1.83 -14.49
N GLY A 91 19.32 1.09 -15.60
CA GLY A 91 20.40 0.22 -16.07
C GLY A 91 20.03 -1.26 -16.08
N ASP A 92 19.56 -1.80 -14.96
CA ASP A 92 19.36 -3.25 -14.79
C ASP A 92 17.90 -3.68 -14.54
N GLY A 93 16.97 -2.73 -14.43
CA GLY A 93 15.54 -3.04 -14.34
C GLY A 93 15.08 -3.51 -12.96
N HIS A 94 15.95 -3.55 -11.96
CA HIS A 94 15.58 -3.95 -10.59
C HIS A 94 14.75 -2.85 -9.89
N ALA A 95 13.97 -3.23 -8.87
CA ALA A 95 13.29 -2.25 -8.04
C ALA A 95 14.31 -1.42 -7.23
N ASP A 96 14.15 -0.10 -7.23
CA ASP A 96 14.93 0.79 -6.36
C ASP A 96 14.30 0.82 -4.97
N LEU A 97 15.01 0.22 -4.01
CA LEU A 97 14.59 0.10 -2.61
C LEU A 97 15.19 1.18 -1.71
N THR A 98 15.94 2.14 -2.27
CA THR A 98 16.61 3.20 -1.50
C THR A 98 15.62 3.92 -0.59
N TYR A 99 14.48 4.35 -1.15
CA TYR A 99 13.45 5.08 -0.40
C TYR A 99 12.81 4.25 0.72
N VAL A 100 12.60 2.95 0.49
CA VAL A 100 12.02 2.04 1.50
C VAL A 100 12.99 1.87 2.68
N PHE A 101 14.28 1.64 2.37
CA PHE A 101 15.30 1.46 3.40
C PHE A 101 15.63 2.76 4.14
N ASP A 102 15.59 3.91 3.47
CA ASP A 102 15.74 5.21 4.11
C ASP A 102 14.56 5.53 5.04
N ALA A 103 13.34 5.19 4.63
CA ALA A 103 12.17 5.28 5.51
C ALA A 103 12.32 4.37 6.72
N ALA A 104 12.76 3.11 6.54
CA ALA A 104 12.99 2.18 7.64
C ALA A 104 13.99 2.72 8.68
N ARG A 105 15.11 3.30 8.24
CA ARG A 105 16.09 3.93 9.16
C ARG A 105 15.52 5.11 9.93
N GLN A 106 14.75 5.97 9.25
CA GLN A 106 14.11 7.13 9.90
C GLN A 106 13.05 6.69 10.91
N ILE A 107 12.23 5.69 10.57
CA ILE A 107 11.25 5.09 11.47
C ILE A 107 11.96 4.52 12.69
N ALA A 108 13.05 3.76 12.51
CA ALA A 108 13.81 3.17 13.62
C ALA A 108 14.26 4.21 14.66
N GLY A 109 14.73 5.38 14.20
CA GLY A 109 15.13 6.48 15.09
C GLY A 109 13.96 7.22 15.76
N ALA A 110 12.74 7.05 15.25
CA ALA A 110 11.54 7.73 15.74
C ALA A 110 10.60 6.83 16.57
N LEU A 111 10.79 5.51 16.53
CA LEU A 111 9.98 4.56 17.28
C LEU A 111 10.02 4.88 18.78
N SER A 112 8.85 4.96 19.38
CA SER A 112 8.65 5.14 20.83
C SER A 112 7.52 4.22 21.28
N GLY A 113 7.90 3.18 22.01
CA GLY A 113 7.01 2.05 22.30
C GLY A 113 6.90 1.09 21.11
N TYR A 114 5.99 0.12 21.26
CA TYR A 114 5.75 -0.88 20.22
C TYR A 114 4.91 -0.36 19.07
N ALA A 115 5.34 -0.66 17.83
CA ALA A 115 4.55 -0.42 16.63
C ALA A 115 4.72 -1.55 15.60
N VAL A 116 3.74 -1.72 14.71
CA VAL A 116 3.91 -2.56 13.52
C VAL A 116 4.34 -1.71 12.34
N VAL A 117 5.52 -1.99 11.79
CA VAL A 117 6.02 -1.32 10.57
C VAL A 117 5.51 -2.08 9.36
N VAL A 118 4.62 -1.46 8.59
CA VAL A 118 3.88 -2.10 7.50
C VAL A 118 4.45 -1.67 6.15
N VAL A 119 5.08 -2.59 5.42
CA VAL A 119 5.51 -2.30 4.05
C VAL A 119 4.34 -2.46 3.09
N LYS A 120 3.87 -1.33 2.56
CA LYS A 120 2.79 -1.25 1.56
C LYS A 120 3.30 -1.04 0.15
N SER A 121 4.47 -0.42 0.00
CA SER A 121 5.21 -0.32 -1.26
C SER A 121 5.34 -1.70 -1.93
N THR A 122 5.25 -1.74 -3.26
CA THR A 122 5.53 -2.98 -4.01
C THR A 122 7.03 -3.27 -3.95
N VAL A 123 7.41 -4.32 -3.23
CA VAL A 123 8.81 -4.67 -2.96
C VAL A 123 9.11 -6.13 -3.29
N PRO A 124 10.30 -6.47 -3.82
CA PRO A 124 10.69 -7.86 -4.05
C PRO A 124 10.70 -8.70 -2.77
N VAL A 125 10.58 -10.01 -2.93
CA VAL A 125 10.61 -10.98 -1.82
C VAL A 125 11.90 -10.85 -1.02
N GLY A 126 11.78 -10.83 0.31
CA GLY A 126 12.87 -10.66 1.27
C GLY A 126 13.08 -9.21 1.72
N THR A 127 12.36 -8.24 1.14
CA THR A 127 12.52 -6.82 1.51
C THR A 127 12.02 -6.54 2.92
N ASN A 128 10.90 -7.14 3.33
CA ASN A 128 10.35 -6.99 4.69
C ASN A 128 11.33 -7.53 5.75
N ALA A 129 11.99 -8.66 5.47
CA ALA A 129 13.05 -9.17 6.34
C ALA A 129 14.21 -8.17 6.44
N ARG A 130 14.65 -7.59 5.32
CA ARG A 130 15.70 -6.57 5.33
C ARG A 130 15.28 -5.29 6.05
N VAL A 131 14.02 -4.88 5.97
CA VAL A 131 13.46 -3.76 6.75
C VAL A 131 13.57 -4.04 8.24
N ALA A 132 13.23 -5.26 8.68
CA ALA A 132 13.37 -5.66 10.08
C ALA A 132 14.83 -5.60 10.56
N GLU A 133 15.76 -6.12 9.75
CA GLU A 133 17.21 -6.04 10.04
C GLU A 133 17.68 -4.59 10.16
N ILE A 134 17.29 -3.72 9.23
CA ILE A 134 17.69 -2.30 9.24
C ILE A 134 17.19 -1.59 10.50
N ILE A 135 15.94 -1.85 10.92
CA ILE A 135 15.38 -1.23 12.12
C ILE A 135 16.15 -1.71 13.36
N ALA A 136 16.39 -3.03 13.48
CA ALA A 136 17.14 -3.60 14.60
C ALA A 136 18.61 -3.14 14.63
N GLU A 137 19.26 -2.99 13.47
CA GLU A 137 20.61 -2.44 13.34
C GLU A 137 20.66 -0.96 13.77
N THR A 138 19.63 -0.17 13.44
CA THR A 138 19.58 1.28 13.68
C THR A 138 19.14 1.62 15.11
N ASN A 139 18.22 0.84 15.67
CA ASN A 139 17.72 0.99 17.03
C ASN A 139 17.54 -0.41 17.68
N PRO A 140 18.59 -0.93 18.35
CA PRO A 140 18.55 -2.26 18.98
C PRO A 140 17.51 -2.41 20.09
N GLU A 141 17.06 -1.29 20.68
CA GLU A 141 16.06 -1.26 21.75
C GLU A 141 14.63 -1.08 21.22
N ALA A 142 14.45 -0.98 19.89
CA ALA A 142 13.13 -0.83 19.29
C ALA A 142 12.27 -2.08 19.53
N GLU A 143 11.10 -1.90 20.13
CA GLU A 143 10.06 -2.91 20.12
C GLU A 143 9.21 -2.74 18.86
N PHE A 144 9.22 -3.71 17.96
CA PHE A 144 8.41 -3.64 16.74
C PHE A 144 8.20 -5.03 16.13
N ASP A 145 7.24 -5.10 15.20
CA ASP A 145 7.13 -6.17 14.22
C ASP A 145 7.08 -5.57 12.81
N VAL A 146 7.38 -6.38 11.80
CA VAL A 146 7.20 -6.00 10.39
C VAL A 146 6.01 -6.76 9.80
N ALA A 147 5.21 -6.07 9.01
CA ALA A 147 4.13 -6.65 8.22
C ALA A 147 4.25 -6.28 6.74
N SER A 148 3.90 -7.21 5.86
CA SER A 148 3.75 -6.96 4.42
C SER A 148 2.27 -6.76 4.11
N ASN A 149 1.88 -5.59 3.60
CA ASN A 149 0.50 -5.33 3.20
C ASN A 149 0.47 -4.68 1.80
N PRO A 150 0.69 -5.48 0.73
CA PRO A 150 0.68 -4.96 -0.62
C PRO A 150 -0.67 -4.33 -0.95
N GLU A 151 -0.64 -3.30 -1.79
CA GLU A 151 -1.84 -2.67 -2.34
C GLU A 151 -2.28 -3.37 -3.64
N PHE A 152 -3.54 -3.27 -4.03
CA PHE A 152 -4.06 -3.77 -5.31
C PHE A 152 -4.99 -2.76 -5.98
N LEU A 153 -4.67 -1.48 -5.81
CA LEU A 153 -5.50 -0.36 -6.23
C LEU A 153 -5.30 -0.09 -7.73
N ARG A 154 -6.38 0.27 -8.43
CA ARG A 154 -6.30 0.76 -9.81
C ARG A 154 -6.38 2.27 -9.83
N GLU A 155 -5.50 2.90 -10.61
CA GLU A 155 -5.56 4.35 -10.82
C GLU A 155 -6.91 4.78 -11.40
N GLY A 156 -7.56 5.76 -10.76
CA GLY A 156 -8.90 6.24 -11.12
C GLY A 156 -10.08 5.50 -10.46
N ALA A 157 -9.81 4.44 -9.68
CA ALA A 157 -10.82 3.68 -8.93
C ALA A 157 -10.32 3.22 -7.54
N ALA A 158 -9.22 3.78 -7.05
CA ALA A 158 -8.54 3.30 -5.85
C ALA A 158 -9.36 3.49 -4.57
N ILE A 159 -10.20 4.52 -4.48
CA ILE A 159 -11.09 4.66 -3.31
C ILE A 159 -12.04 3.48 -3.23
N ASP A 160 -12.68 3.13 -4.34
CA ASP A 160 -13.60 1.99 -4.39
C ASP A 160 -12.86 0.68 -4.14
N ASP A 161 -11.69 0.49 -4.76
CA ASP A 161 -10.86 -0.71 -4.57
C ASP A 161 -10.36 -0.84 -3.12
N PHE A 162 -10.12 0.27 -2.41
CA PHE A 162 -9.70 0.24 -1.00
C PHE A 162 -10.86 -0.02 -0.04
N ILE A 163 -12.02 0.59 -0.31
CA ILE A 163 -13.21 0.55 0.55
C ILE A 163 -14.00 -0.76 0.37
N ARG A 164 -13.92 -1.36 -0.82
CA ARG A 164 -14.54 -2.64 -1.22
C ARG A 164 -13.53 -3.53 -1.94
N PRO A 165 -12.46 -3.98 -1.25
CA PRO A 165 -11.44 -4.80 -1.88
C PRO A 165 -11.97 -6.21 -2.12
N ASP A 166 -11.54 -6.86 -3.21
CA ASP A 166 -11.76 -8.30 -3.42
C ASP A 166 -11.13 -9.14 -2.30
N ARG A 167 -10.03 -8.62 -1.72
CA ARG A 167 -9.26 -9.17 -0.61
C ARG A 167 -8.25 -8.16 -0.08
N VAL A 168 -7.88 -8.30 1.19
CA VAL A 168 -6.69 -7.66 1.77
C VAL A 168 -5.68 -8.74 2.08
N VAL A 169 -4.43 -8.58 1.63
CA VAL A 169 -3.33 -9.52 1.93
C VAL A 169 -2.49 -8.95 3.06
N VAL A 170 -2.24 -9.76 4.08
CA VAL A 170 -1.44 -9.38 5.25
C VAL A 170 -0.42 -10.49 5.52
N GLY A 171 0.84 -10.19 5.26
CA GLY A 171 1.99 -10.99 5.66
C GLY A 171 2.47 -10.58 7.05
N VAL A 172 2.53 -11.49 8.02
CA VAL A 172 3.00 -11.24 9.39
C VAL A 172 3.79 -12.42 9.93
N ALA A 173 4.63 -12.18 10.95
CA ALA A 173 5.43 -13.20 11.62
C ALA A 173 5.07 -13.40 13.10
N SER A 174 4.15 -12.61 13.65
CA SER A 174 3.71 -12.69 15.05
C SER A 174 2.20 -12.50 15.16
N ASP A 175 1.60 -13.14 16.17
CA ASP A 175 0.18 -12.97 16.49
C ASP A 175 -0.13 -11.52 16.88
N ARG A 176 0.81 -10.86 17.58
CA ARG A 176 0.68 -9.45 17.97
C ARG A 176 0.57 -8.54 16.74
N ALA A 177 1.37 -8.77 15.70
CA ALA A 177 1.26 -8.03 14.45
C ALA A 177 -0.04 -8.36 13.70
N ALA A 178 -0.47 -9.63 13.72
CA ALA A 178 -1.74 -10.05 13.13
C ALA A 178 -2.93 -9.31 13.77
N ASP A 179 -2.94 -9.18 15.11
CA ASP A 179 -3.98 -8.48 15.87
C ASP A 179 -4.03 -6.98 15.53
N VAL A 180 -2.86 -6.32 15.46
CA VAL A 180 -2.77 -4.90 15.05
C VAL A 180 -3.31 -4.72 13.63
N MET A 181 -2.93 -5.59 12.69
CA MET A 181 -3.41 -5.51 11.31
C MET A 181 -4.90 -5.83 11.18
N ALA A 182 -5.43 -6.74 12.01
CA ALA A 182 -6.86 -7.01 12.09
C ALA A 182 -7.64 -5.79 12.61
N ASP A 183 -7.08 -5.05 13.57
CA ASP A 183 -7.67 -3.81 14.08
C ASP A 183 -7.66 -2.68 13.04
N VAL A 184 -6.58 -2.54 12.26
CA VAL A 184 -6.49 -1.57 11.14
C VAL A 184 -7.60 -1.82 10.10
N TYR A 185 -7.88 -3.08 9.79
CA TYR A 185 -8.88 -3.45 8.79
C TYR A 185 -10.24 -3.83 9.38
N ARG A 186 -10.45 -3.63 10.69
CA ARG A 186 -11.69 -4.00 11.37
C ARG A 186 -12.96 -3.49 10.66
N PRO A 187 -13.00 -2.25 10.13
CA PRO A 187 -14.20 -1.75 9.44
C PRO A 187 -14.55 -2.48 8.13
N LEU A 188 -13.62 -3.22 7.53
CA LEU A 188 -13.87 -4.03 6.33
C LEU A 188 -14.62 -5.33 6.63
N TYR A 189 -14.59 -5.85 7.87
CA TYR A 189 -15.39 -7.02 8.25
C TYR A 189 -16.89 -6.78 8.05
N LEU A 190 -17.36 -5.53 8.20
CA LEU A 190 -18.75 -5.17 7.94
C LEU A 190 -19.16 -5.31 6.46
N ARG A 191 -18.20 -5.55 5.56
CA ARG A 191 -18.39 -5.66 4.11
C ARG A 191 -18.02 -7.03 3.55
N ASP A 192 -17.78 -8.01 4.42
CA ASP A 192 -17.38 -9.38 4.05
C ASP A 192 -16.14 -9.45 3.13
N ALA A 193 -15.25 -8.44 3.21
CA ALA A 193 -14.01 -8.45 2.47
C ALA A 193 -13.01 -9.44 3.10
N PRO A 194 -12.53 -10.46 2.36
CA PRO A 194 -11.58 -11.44 2.89
C PRO A 194 -10.25 -10.80 3.30
N ILE A 195 -9.79 -11.09 4.53
CA ILE A 195 -8.43 -10.78 4.97
C ILE A 195 -7.62 -12.08 4.91
N VAL A 196 -6.67 -12.14 3.98
CA VAL A 196 -5.78 -13.28 3.78
C VAL A 196 -4.52 -13.05 4.61
N ILE A 197 -4.43 -13.75 5.74
CA ILE A 197 -3.24 -13.75 6.60
C ILE A 197 -2.27 -14.83 6.12
N THR A 198 -1.00 -14.46 5.93
CA THR A 198 0.07 -15.34 5.43
C THR A 198 1.43 -14.92 6.00
N ASP A 199 2.52 -15.61 5.63
CA ASP A 199 3.88 -15.16 5.93
C ASP A 199 4.32 -13.97 5.03
N LEU A 200 5.41 -13.29 5.44
CA LEU A 200 5.94 -12.11 4.75
C LEU A 200 6.29 -12.38 3.28
N ALA A 201 6.99 -13.48 2.99
CA ALA A 201 7.48 -13.77 1.65
C ALA A 201 6.34 -14.09 0.68
N SER A 202 5.34 -14.85 1.15
CA SER A 202 4.13 -15.12 0.37
C SER A 202 3.33 -13.85 0.07
N ALA A 203 3.21 -12.92 1.04
CA ALA A 203 2.54 -11.64 0.81
C ALA A 203 3.27 -10.77 -0.21
N GLU A 204 4.61 -10.66 -0.10
CA GLU A 204 5.45 -9.94 -1.09
C GLU A 204 5.27 -10.52 -2.49
N LEU A 205 5.38 -11.84 -2.62
CA LEU A 205 5.27 -12.51 -3.92
C LEU A 205 3.86 -12.41 -4.51
N THR A 206 2.82 -12.41 -3.68
CA THR A 206 1.41 -12.32 -4.14
C THR A 206 1.18 -11.07 -4.99
N LYS A 207 1.80 -9.93 -4.64
CA LYS A 207 1.66 -8.70 -5.43
C LYS A 207 2.26 -8.85 -6.82
N TYR A 208 3.47 -9.40 -6.92
CA TYR A 208 4.14 -9.64 -8.19
C TYR A 208 3.39 -10.69 -9.02
N ALA A 209 2.97 -11.78 -8.41
CA ALA A 209 2.22 -12.84 -9.07
C ALA A 209 0.89 -12.32 -9.65
N ALA A 210 0.14 -11.52 -8.88
CA ALA A 210 -1.12 -10.93 -9.35
C ALA A 210 -0.90 -10.01 -10.55
N ASN A 211 0.04 -9.07 -10.46
CA ASN A 211 0.33 -8.14 -11.56
C ASN A 211 0.87 -8.86 -12.80
N ALA A 212 1.77 -9.83 -12.62
CA ALA A 212 2.32 -10.63 -13.71
C ALA A 212 1.25 -11.50 -14.40
N PHE A 213 0.32 -12.06 -13.63
CA PHE A 213 -0.78 -12.85 -14.16
C PHE A 213 -1.75 -11.99 -14.97
N LEU A 214 -2.11 -10.79 -14.48
CA LEU A 214 -2.93 -9.84 -15.24
C LEU A 214 -2.26 -9.43 -16.56
N ALA A 215 -0.96 -9.12 -16.53
CA ALA A 215 -0.19 -8.82 -17.73
C ALA A 215 -0.19 -10.01 -18.71
N THR A 216 -0.04 -11.23 -18.20
CA THR A 216 -0.08 -12.46 -18.99
C THR A 216 -1.43 -12.67 -19.67
N LYS A 217 -2.55 -12.45 -18.97
CA LYS A 217 -3.90 -12.54 -19.57
C LYS A 217 -4.07 -11.56 -20.75
N ILE A 218 -3.57 -10.34 -20.60
CA ILE A 218 -3.63 -9.32 -21.65
C ILE A 218 -2.74 -9.69 -22.84
N THR A 219 -1.48 -10.07 -22.58
CA THR A 219 -0.56 -10.47 -23.64
C THR A 219 -1.08 -11.72 -24.37
N PHE A 220 -1.60 -12.70 -23.65
CA PHE A 220 -2.18 -13.91 -24.22
C PHE A 220 -3.32 -13.57 -25.18
N ILE A 221 -4.31 -12.77 -24.74
CA ILE A 221 -5.44 -12.45 -25.62
C ILE A 221 -5.03 -11.59 -26.82
N ASN A 222 -4.00 -10.74 -26.69
CA ASN A 222 -3.44 -9.99 -27.81
C ASN A 222 -2.78 -10.90 -28.86
N GLU A 223 -2.05 -11.94 -28.45
CA GLU A 223 -1.49 -12.94 -29.37
C GLU A 223 -2.60 -13.70 -30.11
N ILE A 224 -3.67 -14.08 -29.39
CA ILE A 224 -4.85 -14.71 -30.00
C ILE A 224 -5.56 -13.75 -30.96
N ALA A 225 -5.59 -12.44 -30.67
CA ALA A 225 -6.16 -11.44 -31.57
C ALA A 225 -5.41 -11.40 -32.90
N MET A 226 -4.07 -11.35 -32.86
CA MET A 226 -3.23 -11.37 -34.07
C MET A 226 -3.40 -12.66 -34.89
N LEU A 227 -3.58 -13.80 -34.22
CA LEU A 227 -3.90 -15.05 -34.92
C LEU A 227 -5.30 -15.01 -35.54
N SER A 228 -6.28 -14.47 -34.81
CA SER A 228 -7.68 -14.36 -35.25
C SER A 228 -7.79 -13.57 -36.56
N GLU A 229 -7.04 -12.46 -36.69
CA GLU A 229 -6.97 -11.68 -37.94
C GLU A 229 -6.47 -12.48 -39.14
N ARG A 230 -5.54 -13.41 -38.94
CA ARG A 230 -4.96 -14.24 -40.02
C ARG A 230 -5.87 -15.37 -40.47
N VAL A 231 -6.76 -15.85 -39.60
CA VAL A 231 -7.64 -16.99 -39.86
C VAL A 231 -9.11 -16.60 -40.07
N GLY A 232 -9.44 -15.31 -39.96
CA GLY A 232 -10.80 -14.78 -40.14
C GLY A 232 -11.72 -15.04 -38.95
N ALA A 233 -11.19 -15.16 -37.73
CA ALA A 233 -11.97 -15.32 -36.51
C ALA A 233 -12.24 -13.98 -35.81
N ASP A 234 -13.32 -13.90 -35.00
CA ASP A 234 -13.65 -12.72 -34.20
C ASP A 234 -13.11 -12.88 -32.76
N ILE A 235 -12.11 -12.06 -32.41
CA ILE A 235 -11.50 -12.07 -31.09
C ILE A 235 -12.49 -11.75 -29.96
N LYS A 236 -13.53 -10.96 -30.21
CA LYS A 236 -14.53 -10.59 -29.18
C LYS A 236 -15.39 -11.79 -28.81
N GLU A 237 -15.80 -12.58 -29.79
CA GLU A 237 -16.56 -13.81 -29.56
C GLU A 237 -15.68 -14.87 -28.85
N ILE A 238 -14.41 -14.99 -29.22
CA ILE A 238 -13.45 -15.89 -28.54
C ILE A 238 -13.23 -15.45 -27.09
N ALA A 239 -12.94 -14.16 -26.85
CA ALA A 239 -12.71 -13.62 -25.51
C ALA A 239 -13.96 -13.81 -24.61
N ARG A 240 -15.15 -13.61 -25.17
CA ARG A 240 -16.41 -13.90 -24.48
C ARG A 240 -16.54 -15.38 -24.15
N ALA A 241 -16.30 -16.26 -25.11
CA ALA A 241 -16.45 -17.71 -24.92
C ALA A 241 -15.53 -18.25 -23.83
N ILE A 242 -14.24 -17.87 -23.81
CA ILE A 242 -13.30 -18.29 -22.77
C ILE A 242 -13.58 -17.61 -21.41
N GLY A 243 -14.14 -16.41 -21.42
CA GLY A 243 -14.48 -15.68 -20.19
C GLY A 243 -15.72 -16.21 -19.48
N LEU A 244 -16.47 -17.12 -20.10
CA LEU A 244 -17.55 -17.86 -19.44
C LEU A 244 -17.03 -19.06 -18.63
N ASP A 245 -15.75 -19.42 -18.80
CA ASP A 245 -15.07 -20.42 -17.96
C ASP A 245 -14.62 -19.75 -16.64
N GLY A 246 -14.92 -20.41 -15.53
CA GLY A 246 -14.86 -19.86 -14.17
C GLY A 246 -13.48 -19.87 -13.53
#